data_AF-A0A524E1I6-F1
#
_entry.id   AF-A0A524E1I6-F1
#
_cell.length_a   1.000
_cell.length_b   1.000
_cell.length_c   1.000
_cell.angle_alpha   90.00
_cell.angle_beta   90.00
_cell.angle_gamma   90.00
#
_symmetry.space_group_name_H-M   'P 1'
#
loop_
_entity.id
_entity.type
_entity.pdbx_description
1 polymer ?
#
loop_
_entity_poly.entity_id
_entity_poly.type
_entity_poly.pdbx_seq_one_letter_code
_entity_poly.pdbx_strand_id
1 'polypeptide(L)'
;MAFKEPVATPSILATVPDILRKALQENIDMASAQKKSILISSNSLANRFILERWDIRPSQRRRYRNLFMTVRRHCRSIFENLLARKRITWETEDESYFFGIFRFDEVRGNLILGFVPATKGTEWALPR
;
A
#
# COMPACT_ATOMS: atom_id res chain seq x y z
N MET A 1 -16.07 1.97 -31.78
CA MET A 1 -14.71 1.66 -31.30
C MET A 1 -14.77 0.42 -30.41
N ALA A 2 -13.94 -0.58 -30.68
CA ALA A 2 -13.83 -1.76 -29.80
C ALA A 2 -13.24 -1.34 -28.44
N PHE A 3 -13.81 -1.82 -27.35
CA PHE A 3 -13.29 -1.57 -26.01
C PHE A 3 -11.89 -2.17 -25.87
N LYS A 4 -10.91 -1.36 -25.47
CA LYS A 4 -9.55 -1.80 -25.14
C LYS A 4 -9.26 -1.52 -23.68
N GLU A 5 -9.00 -2.59 -22.94
CA GLU A 5 -8.62 -2.50 -21.52
C GLU A 5 -7.21 -1.90 -21.38
N PRO A 6 -6.97 -0.99 -20.41
CA PRO A 6 -5.64 -0.49 -20.12
C PRO A 6 -4.70 -1.59 -19.64
N VAL A 7 -3.42 -1.47 -19.97
CA VAL A 7 -2.39 -2.45 -19.59
C VAL A 7 -1.49 -1.84 -18.51
N ALA A 8 -1.35 -2.54 -17.38
CA ALA A 8 -0.39 -2.20 -16.34
C ALA A 8 1.01 -2.71 -16.73
N THR A 9 1.80 -1.89 -17.41
CA THR A 9 3.18 -2.21 -17.77
C THR A 9 4.07 -2.32 -16.52
N PRO A 10 5.22 -3.00 -16.59
CA PRO A 10 6.16 -3.06 -15.47
C PRO A 10 6.61 -1.67 -14.97
N SER A 11 6.82 -0.72 -15.88
CA SER A 11 7.17 0.66 -15.54
C SER A 11 6.06 1.38 -14.77
N ILE A 12 4.80 1.12 -15.09
CA ILE A 12 3.65 1.65 -14.35
C ILE A 12 3.58 0.99 -12.98
N LEU A 13 3.73 -0.33 -12.90
CA LEU A 13 3.67 -1.06 -11.63
C LEU A 13 4.78 -0.67 -10.65
N ALA A 14 5.95 -0.28 -11.17
CA ALA A 14 7.08 0.19 -10.36
C ALA A 14 6.75 1.44 -9.51
N THR A 15 5.68 2.18 -9.81
CA THR A 15 5.25 3.36 -9.03
C THR A 15 4.23 3.04 -7.94
N VAL A 16 3.82 1.77 -7.78
CA VAL A 16 2.92 1.35 -6.68
C VAL A 16 3.47 1.71 -5.28
N PRO A 17 4.79 1.57 -4.99
CA PRO A 17 5.35 2.03 -3.72
C PRO A 17 5.12 3.52 -3.44
N ASP A 18 5.02 4.36 -4.46
CA ASP A 18 4.79 5.80 -4.31
C ASP A 18 3.38 6.06 -3.76
N ILE A 19 2.39 5.33 -4.27
CA ILE A 19 1.01 5.41 -3.76
C ILE A 19 0.92 4.89 -2.33
N LEU A 20 1.68 3.86 -1.98
CA LEU A 20 1.76 3.39 -0.59
C LEU A 20 2.35 4.47 0.33
N ARG A 21 3.46 5.12 -0.09
CA ARG A 21 4.08 6.21 0.68
C ARG A 21 3.12 7.36 0.92
N LYS A 22 2.41 7.81 -0.13
CA LYS A 22 1.35 8.84 0.00
C LYS A 22 0.27 8.42 0.99
N ALA A 23 -0.23 7.18 0.89
CA ALA A 23 -1.25 6.67 1.80
C ALA A 23 -0.78 6.62 3.27
N LEU A 24 0.49 6.31 3.51
CA LEU A 24 1.08 6.34 4.86
C LEU A 24 1.23 7.77 5.38
N GLN A 25 1.72 8.68 4.53
CA GLN A 25 1.95 10.08 4.89
C GLN A 25 0.64 10.81 5.24
N GLU A 26 -0.43 10.57 4.47
CA GLU A 26 -1.77 11.13 4.75
C GLU A 26 -2.33 10.71 6.11
N ASN A 27 -1.85 9.60 6.68
CA ASN A 27 -2.35 9.06 7.94
C ASN A 27 -1.36 9.25 9.10
N ILE A 28 -0.19 9.85 8.86
CA ILE A 28 0.89 9.86 9.85
C ILE A 28 0.56 10.74 11.06
N ASP A 29 -0.01 11.93 10.82
CA ASP A 29 -0.32 12.89 11.90
C ASP A 29 -1.41 12.33 12.81
N MET A 30 -2.46 11.77 12.21
CA MET A 30 -3.56 11.12 12.93
C MET A 30 -3.07 9.89 13.72
N ALA A 31 -2.22 9.06 13.10
CA ALA A 31 -1.68 7.87 13.73
C ALA A 31 -0.73 8.20 14.88
N SER A 32 0.11 9.21 14.72
CA SER A 32 1.07 9.67 15.74
C SER A 32 0.36 10.30 16.94
N ALA A 33 -0.65 11.14 16.69
CA ALA A 33 -1.47 11.74 17.74
C ALA A 33 -2.21 10.68 18.59
N GLN A 34 -2.65 9.58 17.97
CA GLN A 34 -3.44 8.54 18.64
C GLN A 34 -2.62 7.28 19.02
N LYS A 35 -1.31 7.25 18.74
CA LYS A 35 -0.44 6.06 18.88
C LYS A 35 -1.04 4.79 18.24
N LYS A 36 -1.67 4.93 17.07
CA LYS A 36 -2.34 3.83 16.37
C LYS A 36 -1.51 3.36 15.17
N SER A 37 -1.61 2.07 14.87
CA SER A 37 -1.09 1.54 13.61
C SER A 37 -1.98 1.98 12.43
N ILE A 38 -1.38 2.39 11.33
CA ILE A 38 -2.07 2.62 10.06
C ILE A 38 -2.33 1.24 9.43
N LEU A 39 -3.59 0.92 9.15
CA LEU A 39 -3.95 -0.35 8.51
C LEU A 39 -4.18 -0.13 7.02
N ILE A 40 -3.38 -0.80 6.19
CA ILE A 40 -3.55 -0.76 4.74
C ILE A 40 -3.66 -2.20 4.24
N SER A 41 -4.59 -2.44 3.32
CA SER A 41 -4.74 -3.73 2.64
C SER A 41 -4.17 -3.70 1.23
N SER A 42 -3.69 -4.84 0.74
CA SER A 42 -3.17 -4.96 -0.62
C SER A 42 -4.24 -4.62 -1.67
N ASN A 43 -5.51 -4.93 -1.41
CA ASN A 43 -6.62 -4.57 -2.30
C ASN A 43 -6.97 -3.08 -2.24
N SER A 44 -6.92 -2.43 -1.07
CA SER A 44 -7.20 -0.99 -0.98
C SER A 44 -6.11 -0.20 -1.70
N LEU A 45 -4.84 -0.59 -1.55
CA LEU A 45 -3.74 -0.01 -2.32
C LEU A 45 -3.92 -0.22 -3.83
N ALA A 46 -4.27 -1.43 -4.26
CA ALA A 46 -4.51 -1.71 -5.68
C ALA A 46 -5.66 -0.88 -6.25
N ASN A 47 -6.77 -0.76 -5.51
CA ASN A 47 -7.91 0.04 -5.94
C ASN A 47 -7.55 1.53 -6.04
N ARG A 48 -6.80 2.05 -5.07
CA ARG A 48 -6.30 3.44 -5.08
C ARG A 48 -5.39 3.69 -6.28
N PHE A 49 -4.42 2.79 -6.52
CA PHE A 49 -3.53 2.87 -7.67
C PHE A 49 -4.29 2.87 -9.00
N ILE A 50 -5.28 1.99 -9.15
CA ILE A 50 -6.09 1.92 -10.38
C ILE A 50 -6.90 3.20 -10.59
N LEU A 51 -7.49 3.74 -9.52
CA LEU A 51 -8.25 4.98 -9.57
C LEU A 51 -7.35 6.16 -9.95
N GLU A 52 -6.22 6.35 -9.27
CA GLU A 52 -5.30 7.46 -9.56
C GLU A 52 -4.71 7.40 -10.97
N ARG A 53 -4.48 6.19 -11.50
CA ARG A 53 -3.80 6.02 -12.79
C ARG A 53 -4.74 6.04 -13.99
N TRP A 54 -5.97 5.54 -13.86
CA TRP A 54 -6.90 5.36 -14.98
C TRP A 54 -8.31 5.90 -14.73
N ASP A 55 -8.58 6.49 -13.57
CA ASP A 55 -9.93 6.90 -13.12
C ASP A 55 -10.94 5.73 -13.14
N ILE A 56 -10.45 4.51 -12.90
CA ILE A 56 -11.28 3.30 -12.90
C ILE A 56 -11.66 2.95 -11.46
N ARG A 57 -12.96 2.88 -11.20
CA ARG A 57 -13.52 2.58 -9.88
C ARG A 57 -13.65 1.06 -9.64
N PRO A 58 -13.63 0.60 -8.38
CA PRO A 58 -13.83 -0.81 -8.04
C PRO A 58 -15.14 -1.41 -8.58
N SER A 59 -16.20 -0.61 -8.71
CA SER A 59 -17.48 -1.04 -9.31
C SER A 59 -17.34 -1.48 -10.77
N GLN A 60 -16.33 -0.99 -11.49
CA GLN A 60 -16.08 -1.32 -12.89
C GLN A 60 -15.19 -2.58 -13.06
N ARG A 61 -14.88 -3.29 -11.97
CA ARG A 61 -13.98 -4.44 -11.97
C ARG A 61 -14.36 -5.57 -12.93
N ARG A 62 -15.65 -5.79 -13.18
CA ARG A 62 -16.12 -6.79 -14.16
C ARG A 62 -15.68 -6.44 -15.58
N ARG A 63 -15.64 -5.15 -15.91
CA ARG A 63 -15.23 -4.62 -17.21
C ARG A 63 -13.70 -4.62 -17.39
N TYR A 64 -12.96 -4.33 -16.33
CA TYR A 64 -11.50 -4.22 -16.33
C TYR A 64 -10.83 -5.37 -15.54
N ARG A 65 -11.28 -6.60 -15.77
CA ARG A 65 -10.89 -7.75 -14.94
C ARG A 65 -9.38 -7.97 -14.93
N ASN A 66 -8.71 -7.88 -16.08
CA ASN A 66 -7.29 -8.22 -16.18
C ASN A 66 -6.42 -7.16 -15.51
N LEU A 67 -6.79 -5.89 -15.65
CA LEU A 67 -6.15 -4.77 -14.96
C LEU A 67 -6.22 -4.97 -13.43
N PHE A 68 -7.43 -5.20 -12.90
CA PHE A 68 -7.62 -5.43 -11.48
C PHE A 68 -6.86 -6.65 -10.96
N MET A 69 -6.85 -7.76 -11.71
CA MET A 69 -6.10 -8.96 -11.32
C MET A 69 -4.59 -8.70 -11.29
N THR A 70 -4.06 -8.04 -12.32
CA THR A 70 -2.62 -7.76 -12.46
C THR A 70 -2.12 -6.86 -11.35
N VAL A 71 -2.79 -5.72 -11.13
CA VAL A 71 -2.39 -4.77 -10.07
C VAL A 71 -2.51 -5.41 -8.69
N ARG A 72 -3.59 -6.16 -8.41
CA ARG A 72 -3.75 -6.82 -7.10
C ARG A 72 -2.67 -7.84 -6.81
N ARG A 73 -2.30 -8.64 -7.81
CA ARG A 73 -1.19 -9.61 -7.66
C ARG A 73 0.11 -8.89 -7.35
N HIS A 74 0.38 -7.77 -8.04
CA HIS A 74 1.58 -6.98 -7.81
C HIS A 74 1.59 -6.33 -6.41
N CYS A 75 0.50 -5.67 -6.00
CA CYS A 75 0.38 -5.10 -4.66
C CYS A 75 0.54 -6.15 -3.56
N ARG A 76 0.00 -7.37 -3.76
CA ARG A 76 0.19 -8.48 -2.82
C ARG A 76 1.67 -8.86 -2.69
N SER A 77 2.37 -9.02 -3.82
CA SER A 77 3.81 -9.33 -3.80
C SER A 77 4.62 -8.24 -3.07
N ILE A 78 4.28 -6.96 -3.28
CA ILE A 78 4.88 -5.85 -2.52
C ILE A 78 4.62 -6.02 -1.02
N PHE A 79 3.39 -6.33 -0.61
CA PHE A 79 3.05 -6.51 0.80
C PHE A 79 3.77 -7.70 1.43
N GLU A 80 3.90 -8.81 0.71
CA GLU A 80 4.68 -9.97 1.17
C GLU A 80 6.16 -9.59 1.37
N ASN A 81 6.75 -8.85 0.43
CA ASN A 81 8.13 -8.34 0.55
C ASN A 81 8.29 -7.37 1.74
N LEU A 82 7.34 -6.47 1.96
CA LEU A 82 7.33 -5.56 3.10
C LEU A 82 7.21 -6.30 4.43
N LEU A 83 6.33 -7.29 4.49
CA LEU A 83 6.14 -8.11 5.68
C LEU A 83 7.39 -8.95 6.01
N ALA A 84 8.12 -9.41 5.00
CA ALA A 84 9.40 -10.09 5.19
C ALA A 84 10.48 -9.14 5.74
N ARG A 85 10.50 -7.88 5.26
CA ARG A 85 11.45 -6.85 5.72
C ARG A 85 11.13 -6.29 7.11
N LYS A 86 9.87 -6.37 7.56
CA LYS A 86 9.36 -5.87 8.86
C LYS A 86 9.50 -4.37 9.09
N ARG A 87 10.09 -3.63 8.15
CA ARG A 87 10.25 -2.18 8.22
C ARG A 87 10.27 -1.56 6.82
N ILE A 88 9.86 -0.31 6.75
CA ILE A 88 10.04 0.56 5.58
C ILE A 88 10.52 1.93 6.05
N THR A 89 11.47 2.49 5.30
CA THR A 89 12.02 3.81 5.54
C THR A 89 12.13 4.58 4.25
N TRP A 90 11.89 5.88 4.29
CA TRP A 90 12.21 6.79 3.20
C TRP A 90 12.52 8.17 3.75
N GLU A 91 13.26 8.94 2.97
CA GLU A 91 13.65 10.31 3.30
C GLU A 91 13.00 11.25 2.28
N THR A 92 12.49 12.37 2.77
CA THR A 92 12.16 13.56 1.99
C THR A 92 13.22 14.62 2.28
N GLU A 93 13.17 15.77 1.58
CA GLU A 93 14.10 16.87 1.83
C GLU A 93 14.05 17.37 3.29
N ASP A 94 12.88 17.28 3.92
CA ASP A 94 12.62 17.82 5.26
C ASP A 94 12.63 16.75 6.37
N GLU A 95 12.26 15.50 6.07
CA GLU A 95 11.96 14.49 7.10
C GLU A 95 12.39 13.07 6.72
N SER A 96 12.74 12.27 7.73
CA SER A 96 12.94 10.82 7.56
C SER A 96 11.77 10.07 8.18
N TYR A 97 11.11 9.24 7.37
CA TYR A 97 9.97 8.43 7.78
C TYR A 97 10.41 7.00 8.08
N PHE A 98 9.97 6.48 9.23
CA PHE A 98 10.21 5.10 9.64
C PHE A 98 8.91 4.43 10.08
N PHE A 99 8.65 3.24 9.53
CA PHE A 99 7.51 2.41 9.93
C PHE A 99 7.93 0.98 10.23
N GLY A 100 7.52 0.48 11.39
CA GLY A 100 7.47 -0.95 11.69
C GLY A 100 6.27 -1.60 11.02
N ILE A 101 6.44 -2.81 10.48
CA ILE A 101 5.43 -3.51 9.69
C ILE A 101 5.12 -4.85 10.32
N PHE A 102 3.83 -5.11 10.54
CA PHE A 102 3.33 -6.41 11.00
C PHE A 102 2.11 -6.85 10.21
N ARG A 103 1.84 -8.16 10.22
CA ARG A 103 0.63 -8.72 9.62
C ARG A 103 -0.52 -8.50 10.57
N PHE A 104 -1.54 -7.77 10.12
CA PHE A 104 -2.75 -7.56 10.90
C PHE A 104 -3.76 -8.69 10.65
N ASP A 105 -4.08 -8.95 9.39
CA ASP A 105 -5.06 -9.98 8.99
C ASP A 105 -4.87 -10.41 7.52
N GLU A 106 -5.50 -11.51 7.11
CA GLU A 106 -5.64 -11.91 5.71
C GLU A 106 -7.01 -12.51 5.42
N VAL A 107 -7.79 -11.84 4.56
CA VAL A 107 -9.14 -12.28 4.20
C VAL A 107 -9.22 -12.56 2.71
N ARG A 108 -9.43 -13.84 2.33
CA ARG A 108 -9.59 -14.28 0.93
C ARG A 108 -8.49 -13.76 0.00
N GLY A 109 -7.24 -13.81 0.46
CA GLY A 109 -6.07 -13.34 -0.28
C GLY A 109 -5.85 -11.82 -0.26
N ASN A 110 -6.62 -11.06 0.51
CA ASN A 110 -6.35 -9.65 0.81
C ASN A 110 -5.46 -9.56 2.05
N LEU A 111 -4.18 -9.22 1.87
CA LEU A 111 -3.25 -9.08 2.99
C LEU A 111 -3.39 -7.68 3.60
N ILE A 112 -3.64 -7.62 4.91
CA ILE A 112 -3.76 -6.38 5.67
C ILE A 112 -2.52 -6.25 6.55
N LEU A 113 -1.79 -5.16 6.37
CA LEU A 113 -0.60 -4.84 7.15
C LEU A 113 -0.88 -3.67 8.06
N GLY A 114 -0.35 -3.76 9.28
CA GLY A 114 -0.25 -2.65 10.20
C GLY A 114 1.11 -1.98 10.07
N PHE A 115 1.08 -0.66 9.91
CA PHE A 115 2.25 0.21 9.83
C PHE A 115 2.28 1.08 11.09
N VAL A 116 3.29 0.89 11.92
CA VAL A 116 3.46 1.66 13.16
C VAL A 116 4.51 2.74 12.89
N PRO A 117 4.16 4.03 12.93
CA PRO A 117 5.18 5.08 12.84
C PRO A 117 6.10 4.97 14.05
N ALA A 118 7.42 4.99 13.82
CA ALA A 118 8.39 5.17 14.91
C ALA A 118 9.06 6.52 14.76
N THR A 119 9.18 7.24 15.87
CA THR A 119 10.03 8.42 15.97
C THR A 119 11.51 8.01 15.90
N LYS A 120 12.37 8.84 15.30
CA LYS A 120 13.83 8.64 15.32
C LYS A 120 14.29 8.41 16.77
N GLY A 121 14.93 7.26 17.02
CA GLY A 121 15.55 6.93 18.31
C GLY A 121 14.77 5.97 19.23
N THR A 122 13.53 5.61 18.92
CA THR A 122 12.80 4.57 19.67
C THR A 122 13.02 3.20 19.03
N GLU A 123 13.62 2.26 19.78
CA GLU A 123 13.60 0.85 19.40
C GLU A 123 12.15 0.39 19.26
N TRP A 124 11.74 0.07 18.03
CA TRP A 124 10.41 -0.44 17.78
C TRP A 124 10.33 -1.90 18.24
N ALA A 125 9.40 -2.18 19.15
CA ALA A 125 9.00 -3.53 19.53
C ALA A 125 7.61 -3.85 18.95
N LEU A 126 7.42 -5.08 18.47
CA LEU A 126 6.11 -5.58 18.05
C LEU A 126 5.11 -5.42 19.21
N PRO A 127 3.87 -4.93 18.96
CA PRO A 127 2.81 -5.01 19.95
C PRO A 127 2.65 -6.48 20.36
N ARG A 128 2.72 -6.76 21.66
CA ARG A 128 2.45 -8.10 22.22
C ARG A 128 0.97 -8.43 22.15
#